data_AF-A0A9X9XET5-F1
#
_entry.id   AF-A0A9X9XET5-F1
#
_cell.length_a   1.000
_cell.length_b   1.000
_cell.length_c   1.000
_cell.angle_alpha   90.00
_cell.angle_beta   90.00
_cell.angle_gamma   90.00
#
_symmetry.space_group_name_H-M   'P 1'
#
loop_
_entity.id
_entity.type
_entity.pdbx_description
1 polymer ?
#
loop_
_entity_poly.entity_id
_entity_poly.type
_entity_poly.pdbx_seq_one_letter_code
_entity_poly.pdbx_strand_id
1 'polypeptide(L)'
;MTEDSAIPPWSVAAGGACIPLPHAGQLAAMIAWMSAWGVTYHVPLIRAAAARHLAVIHLTAHNRVPEAMLSQAAVPLVVLVGADMPPHAGPSAIPQAEALMRWAGALIVHGAAGEPAHYAEAVRAALIKRRLLMVETATARQGEWAALRERVAPKLPALFIRTRPGVVHPIEAGPAGAVLQ
;
A
#
# COMPACT_ATOMS: atom_id res chain seq x y z
N MET A 1 -19.80 -16.17 19.50
CA MET A 1 -19.54 -16.39 18.07
C MET A 1 -18.45 -15.41 17.67
N THR A 2 -17.22 -15.89 17.56
CA THR A 2 -16.12 -15.12 16.99
C THR A 2 -16.30 -15.21 15.48
N GLU A 3 -16.74 -14.11 14.85
CA GLU A 3 -16.67 -14.00 13.40
C GLU A 3 -15.21 -14.12 13.00
N ASP A 4 -14.89 -15.25 12.37
CA ASP A 4 -13.66 -15.46 11.62
C ASP A 4 -13.56 -14.29 10.64
N SER A 5 -12.66 -13.34 10.94
CA SER A 5 -12.27 -12.31 9.99
C SER A 5 -11.71 -13.06 8.79
N ALA A 6 -12.53 -13.19 7.75
CA ALA A 6 -12.21 -13.96 6.56
C ALA A 6 -11.00 -13.31 5.88
N ILE A 7 -9.82 -13.79 6.26
CA ILE A 7 -8.57 -13.47 5.60
C ILE A 7 -8.82 -13.75 4.11
N PRO A 8 -8.73 -12.74 3.23
CA PRO A 8 -9.05 -12.96 1.83
C PRO A 8 -8.18 -14.10 1.28
N PRO A 9 -8.68 -14.91 0.34
CA PRO A 9 -7.94 -16.06 -0.19
C PRO A 9 -6.64 -15.69 -0.93
N TRP A 10 -6.39 -14.40 -1.12
CA TRP A 10 -5.18 -13.82 -1.70
C TRP A 10 -4.25 -13.18 -0.65
N SER A 11 -4.67 -13.08 0.62
CA SER A 11 -3.80 -12.66 1.71
C SER A 11 -2.73 -13.73 1.92
N VAL A 12 -1.49 -13.29 1.79
CA VAL A 12 -0.31 -14.15 1.97
C VAL A 12 -0.28 -14.61 3.43
N ALA A 13 -0.28 -15.92 3.66
CA ALA A 13 0.07 -16.48 4.97
C ALA A 13 1.45 -15.92 5.37
N ALA A 14 1.57 -15.48 6.62
CA ALA A 14 2.81 -14.99 7.21
C ALA A 14 3.95 -15.99 6.98
N GLY A 15 4.77 -15.75 5.95
CA GLY A 15 5.70 -16.77 5.47
C GLY A 15 6.37 -16.44 4.15
N GLY A 16 6.87 -15.21 3.97
CA GLY A 16 7.98 -14.87 3.06
C GLY A 16 7.86 -15.22 1.56
N ALA A 17 6.76 -15.82 1.10
CA ALA A 17 6.58 -16.25 -0.27
C ALA A 17 6.08 -15.07 -1.10
N CYS A 18 6.94 -14.60 -1.98
CA CYS A 18 6.53 -13.86 -3.17
C CYS A 18 5.51 -14.73 -3.93
N ILE A 19 4.24 -14.34 -3.91
CA ILE A 19 3.24 -14.94 -4.79
C ILE A 19 3.45 -14.29 -6.17
N PRO A 20 3.67 -15.07 -7.24
CA PRO A 20 3.68 -14.51 -8.60
C PRO A 20 2.37 -13.76 -8.84
N LEU A 21 2.42 -12.70 -9.67
CA LEU A 21 1.24 -11.89 -9.97
C LEU A 21 0.04 -12.81 -10.25
N PRO A 22 -1.09 -12.60 -9.55
CA PRO A 22 -2.26 -13.45 -9.73
C PRO A 22 -2.62 -13.51 -11.23
N HIS A 23 -3.01 -14.67 -11.74
CA HIS A 23 -3.49 -14.77 -13.11
C HIS A 23 -4.67 -13.79 -13.31
N ALA A 24 -4.90 -13.32 -14.54
CA ALA A 24 -5.92 -12.30 -14.83
C ALA A 24 -7.31 -12.53 -14.16
N GLY A 25 -7.74 -13.79 -14.02
CA GLY A 25 -8.98 -14.16 -13.34
C GLY A 25 -8.94 -14.00 -11.83
N GLN A 26 -7.78 -14.20 -11.19
CA GLN A 26 -7.59 -13.91 -9.77
C GLN A 26 -7.60 -12.39 -9.50
N LEU A 27 -7.05 -11.57 -10.41
CA LEU A 27 -7.14 -10.11 -10.30
C LEU A 27 -8.58 -9.60 -10.47
N ALA A 28 -9.35 -10.19 -11.40
CA ALA A 28 -10.77 -9.90 -11.55
C ALA A 28 -11.58 -10.27 -10.30
N ALA A 29 -11.33 -11.45 -9.73
CA ALA A 29 -11.96 -11.89 -8.48
C ALA A 29 -11.59 -10.96 -7.30
N MET A 30 -10.34 -10.49 -7.24
CA MET A 30 -9.89 -9.54 -6.22
C MET A 30 -10.59 -8.19 -6.35
N ILE A 31 -10.76 -7.66 -7.57
CA ILE A 31 -11.54 -6.43 -7.81
C ILE A 31 -12.99 -6.63 -7.37
N ALA A 32 -13.62 -7.76 -7.73
CA ALA A 32 -15.00 -8.05 -7.35
C ALA A 32 -15.15 -8.14 -5.83
N TRP A 33 -14.23 -8.81 -5.15
CA TRP A 33 -14.20 -8.89 -3.69
C TRP A 33 -14.01 -7.50 -3.06
N MET A 34 -12.98 -6.75 -3.46
CA MET A 34 -12.72 -5.40 -2.93
C MET A 34 -13.93 -4.47 -3.10
N SER A 35 -14.62 -4.55 -4.25
CA SER A 35 -15.85 -3.81 -4.48
C SER A 35 -16.99 -4.23 -3.55
N ALA A 36 -17.16 -5.52 -3.30
CA ALA A 36 -18.19 -6.04 -2.39
C ALA A 36 -17.97 -5.57 -0.93
N TRP A 37 -16.72 -5.33 -0.54
CA TRP A 37 -16.33 -4.87 0.79
C TRP A 37 -16.11 -3.35 0.89
N GLY A 38 -16.41 -2.58 -0.16
CA GLY A 38 -16.21 -1.13 -0.17
C GLY A 38 -14.75 -0.67 -0.19
N VAL A 39 -13.79 -1.58 -0.38
CA VAL A 39 -12.33 -1.33 -0.44
C VAL A 39 -11.92 -1.00 -1.87
N THR A 40 -12.68 -0.13 -2.55
CA THR A 40 -12.50 0.14 -3.99
C THR A 40 -11.30 1.03 -4.29
N TYR A 41 -10.66 1.60 -3.29
CA TYR A 41 -9.59 2.56 -3.48
C TYR A 41 -8.34 1.94 -4.12
N HIS A 42 -8.05 0.65 -3.89
CA HIS A 42 -6.95 -0.08 -4.57
C HIS A 42 -7.23 -0.42 -6.03
N VAL A 43 -8.49 -0.39 -6.48
CA VAL A 43 -8.90 -0.84 -7.82
C VAL A 43 -8.07 -0.23 -8.96
N PRO A 44 -7.70 1.07 -8.97
CA PRO A 44 -6.83 1.63 -10.00
C PRO A 44 -5.46 0.93 -10.12
N LEU A 45 -4.80 0.62 -8.99
CA LEU A 45 -3.53 -0.12 -8.98
C LEU A 45 -3.73 -1.54 -9.52
N ILE A 46 -4.77 -2.23 -9.06
CA ILE A 46 -5.05 -3.61 -9.45
C ILE A 46 -5.38 -3.72 -10.94
N ARG A 47 -6.16 -2.77 -11.47
CA ARG A 47 -6.45 -2.70 -12.91
C ARG A 47 -5.19 -2.46 -13.74
N ALA A 48 -4.31 -1.56 -13.30
CA ALA A 48 -3.04 -1.31 -13.99
C ALA A 48 -2.12 -2.55 -13.97
N ALA A 49 -2.11 -3.29 -12.87
CA ALA A 49 -1.41 -4.57 -12.77
C ALA A 49 -2.01 -5.64 -13.69
N ALA A 50 -3.34 -5.75 -13.74
CA ALA A 50 -4.05 -6.69 -14.62
C ALA A 50 -3.78 -6.41 -16.11
N ALA A 51 -3.68 -5.13 -16.47
CA ALA A 51 -3.29 -4.69 -17.82
C ALA A 51 -1.78 -4.84 -18.10
N ARG A 52 -0.99 -5.36 -17.15
CA ARG A 52 0.48 -5.48 -17.22
C ARG A 52 1.20 -4.16 -17.46
N HIS A 53 0.58 -3.03 -17.10
CA HIS A 53 1.24 -1.72 -17.18
C HIS A 53 2.26 -1.52 -16.05
N LEU A 54 2.08 -2.21 -14.93
CA LEU A 54 2.99 -2.21 -13.78
C LEU A 54 2.86 -3.54 -13.02
N ALA A 55 3.76 -3.76 -12.08
CA ALA A 55 3.66 -4.79 -11.05
C ALA A 55 3.45 -4.14 -9.68
N VAL A 56 2.74 -4.84 -8.79
CA VAL A 56 2.49 -4.39 -7.42
C VAL A 56 2.94 -5.48 -6.45
N ILE A 57 3.69 -5.08 -5.42
CA ILE A 57 4.06 -5.94 -4.30
C ILE A 57 3.41 -5.35 -3.05
N HIS A 58 2.53 -6.11 -2.42
CA HIS A 58 1.99 -5.77 -1.11
C HIS A 58 2.98 -6.21 -0.03
N LEU A 59 3.49 -5.25 0.74
CA LEU A 59 4.43 -5.49 1.83
C LEU A 59 3.76 -5.18 3.16
N THR A 60 3.60 -6.22 3.98
CA THR A 60 3.07 -6.09 5.34
C THR A 60 4.20 -5.92 6.36
N ALA A 61 3.84 -5.53 7.58
CA ALA A 61 4.77 -5.40 8.70
C ALA A 61 5.60 -6.67 8.91
N HIS A 62 6.86 -6.49 9.32
CA HIS A 62 7.86 -7.53 9.61
C HIS A 62 8.30 -8.40 8.43
N ASN A 63 7.75 -8.18 7.23
CA ASN A 63 8.16 -8.89 6.03
C ASN A 63 9.22 -8.13 5.23
N ARG A 64 9.82 -8.84 4.26
CA ARG A 64 10.82 -8.31 3.33
C ARG A 64 10.40 -8.62 1.90
N VAL A 65 10.89 -7.80 0.96
CA VAL A 65 10.76 -8.04 -0.47
C VAL A 65 12.09 -8.64 -0.94
N PRO A 66 12.07 -9.82 -1.57
CA PRO A 66 13.29 -10.41 -2.14
C PRO A 66 13.96 -9.45 -3.13
N GLU A 67 15.28 -9.29 -3.03
CA GLU A 67 16.06 -8.38 -3.88
C GLU A 67 15.90 -8.67 -5.38
N ALA A 68 15.78 -9.95 -5.74
CA ALA A 68 15.54 -10.36 -7.12
C ALA A 68 14.26 -9.71 -7.69
N MET A 69 13.21 -9.55 -6.90
CA MET A 69 11.98 -8.89 -7.36
C MET A 69 12.16 -7.39 -7.59
N LEU A 70 12.99 -6.74 -6.77
CA LEU A 70 13.26 -5.30 -6.88
C LEU A 70 14.15 -4.95 -8.07
N SER A 71 15.03 -5.87 -8.46
CA SER A 71 16.03 -5.68 -9.52
C SER A 71 15.60 -6.22 -10.89
N GLN A 72 14.74 -7.24 -10.94
CA GLN A 72 14.38 -7.93 -12.20
C GLN A 72 13.03 -7.51 -12.79
N ALA A 73 12.39 -6.47 -12.25
CA ALA A 73 11.10 -6.02 -12.75
C ALA A 73 11.20 -5.42 -14.18
N ALA A 74 10.63 -6.13 -15.16
CA ALA A 74 10.58 -5.66 -16.55
C ALA A 74 9.61 -4.47 -16.76
N VAL A 75 8.61 -4.34 -15.90
CA VAL A 75 7.61 -3.26 -15.89
C VAL A 75 7.84 -2.33 -14.70
N PRO A 76 7.23 -1.13 -14.66
CA PRO A 76 7.24 -0.29 -13.47
C PRO A 76 6.79 -1.09 -12.24
N LEU A 77 7.43 -0.87 -11.10
CA LEU A 77 7.16 -1.62 -9.87
C LEU A 77 6.65 -0.67 -8.77
N VAL A 78 5.54 -1.04 -8.16
CA VAL A 78 5.00 -0.42 -6.96
C VAL A 78 5.23 -1.37 -5.79
N VAL A 79 5.95 -0.92 -4.77
CA VAL A 79 5.93 -1.56 -3.45
C VAL A 79 4.94 -0.81 -2.60
N LEU A 80 3.79 -1.44 -2.34
CA LEU A 80 2.74 -0.92 -1.48
C LEU A 80 2.95 -1.45 -0.07
N VAL A 81 3.45 -0.60 0.82
CA VAL A 81 3.53 -0.86 2.25
C VAL A 81 2.18 -0.48 2.83
N GLY A 82 1.44 -1.44 3.38
CA GLY A 82 0.09 -1.18 3.88
C GLY A 82 -0.19 -1.83 5.21
N ALA A 83 -0.81 -1.04 6.10
CA ALA A 83 -1.21 -1.40 7.45
C ALA A 83 -2.69 -1.04 7.66
N ASP A 84 -3.55 -1.48 6.73
CA ASP A 84 -5.01 -1.33 6.80
C ASP A 84 -5.64 -2.17 7.93
N MET A 85 -4.86 -3.03 8.58
CA MET A 85 -5.22 -3.65 9.84
C MET A 85 -4.41 -3.01 10.97
N PRO A 86 -5.06 -2.41 11.98
CA PRO A 86 -4.38 -1.94 13.18
C PRO A 86 -3.48 -3.03 13.79
N PRO A 87 -2.29 -2.68 14.31
CA PRO A 87 -1.74 -1.32 14.41
C PRO A 87 -1.07 -0.84 13.12
N HIS A 88 -1.29 0.43 12.75
CA HIS A 88 -0.64 1.08 11.61
C HIS A 88 0.89 1.03 11.77
N ALA A 89 1.60 0.36 10.86
CA ALA A 89 3.03 0.20 10.88
C ALA A 89 3.76 1.47 10.40
N GLY A 90 4.83 1.84 11.08
CA GLY A 90 5.78 2.86 10.67
C GLY A 90 7.05 2.21 10.15
N PRO A 91 8.08 2.99 9.80
CA PRO A 91 9.28 2.47 9.18
C PRO A 91 10.00 1.42 10.02
N SER A 92 9.95 1.52 11.35
CA SER A 92 10.59 0.54 12.26
C SER A 92 9.98 -0.87 12.17
N ALA A 93 8.73 -0.98 11.76
CA ALA A 93 8.06 -2.27 11.57
C ALA A 93 8.37 -2.88 10.20
N ILE A 94 9.11 -2.19 9.32
CA ILE A 94 9.52 -2.69 8.01
C ILE A 94 11.05 -2.89 8.03
N PRO A 95 11.55 -4.14 8.18
CA PRO A 95 12.98 -4.43 8.33
C PRO A 95 13.90 -3.93 7.19
N GLN A 96 13.30 -3.53 6.07
CA GLN A 96 13.98 -3.02 4.88
C GLN A 96 13.54 -1.61 4.48
N ALA A 97 12.93 -0.84 5.39
CA ALA A 97 12.41 0.50 5.10
C ALA A 97 13.47 1.41 4.46
N GLU A 98 14.69 1.43 5.02
CA GLU A 98 15.77 2.26 4.48
C GLU A 98 16.20 1.84 3.07
N ALA A 99 16.30 0.52 2.84
CA ALA A 99 16.69 -0.02 1.54
C ALA A 99 15.63 0.28 0.47
N LEU A 100 14.34 0.10 0.81
CA LEU A 100 13.23 0.47 -0.06
C LEU A 100 13.20 1.97 -0.37
N MET A 101 13.49 2.81 0.64
CA MET A 101 13.55 4.26 0.46
C MET A 101 14.67 4.65 -0.54
N ARG A 102 15.84 4.00 -0.46
CA ARG A 102 16.95 4.22 -1.41
C ARG A 102 16.66 3.63 -2.80
N TRP A 103 15.92 2.52 -2.87
CA TRP A 103 15.51 1.89 -4.12
C TRP A 103 14.45 2.70 -4.88
N ALA A 104 13.57 3.40 -4.17
CA ALA A 104 12.45 4.11 -4.77
C ALA A 104 12.91 5.26 -5.69
N GLY A 105 12.18 5.46 -6.80
CA GLY A 105 12.29 6.63 -7.67
C GLY A 105 11.31 7.75 -7.30
N ALA A 106 10.24 7.42 -6.57
CA ALA A 106 9.35 8.34 -5.88
C ALA A 106 8.71 7.69 -4.66
N LEU A 107 8.24 8.52 -3.73
CA LEU A 107 7.53 8.14 -2.52
C LEU A 107 6.12 8.75 -2.52
N ILE A 108 5.12 7.96 -2.17
CA ILE A 108 3.80 8.46 -1.76
C ILE A 108 3.55 7.94 -0.35
N VAL A 109 3.31 8.83 0.61
CA VAL A 109 2.84 8.48 1.95
C VAL A 109 1.40 8.90 2.07
N HIS A 110 0.51 7.92 2.17
CA HIS A 110 -0.93 8.06 2.24
C HIS A 110 -1.37 7.80 3.68
N GLY A 111 -1.72 8.89 4.38
CA GLY A 111 -2.11 8.93 5.78
C GLY A 111 -3.60 9.23 5.97
N ALA A 112 -4.37 9.23 4.89
CA ALA A 112 -5.76 9.67 4.83
C ALA A 112 -6.69 8.51 4.50
N ALA A 113 -8.01 8.74 4.49
CA ALA A 113 -8.95 7.76 3.98
C ALA A 113 -8.59 7.36 2.54
N GLY A 114 -8.78 6.08 2.22
CA GLY A 114 -8.57 5.56 0.87
C GLY A 114 -9.48 6.29 -0.13
N GLU A 115 -8.88 6.89 -1.16
CA GLU A 115 -9.62 7.56 -2.23
C GLU A 115 -9.04 7.12 -3.59
N PRO A 116 -9.87 6.62 -4.53
CA PRO A 116 -9.38 6.11 -5.82
C PRO A 116 -8.48 7.08 -6.59
N ALA A 117 -8.70 8.39 -6.47
CA ALA A 117 -7.87 9.41 -7.12
C ALA A 117 -6.40 9.35 -6.65
N HIS A 118 -6.15 9.07 -5.37
CA HIS A 118 -4.80 8.93 -4.82
C HIS A 118 -4.07 7.72 -5.40
N TYR A 119 -4.78 6.61 -5.60
CA TYR A 119 -4.21 5.39 -6.20
C TYR A 119 -4.02 5.54 -7.71
N ALA A 120 -4.85 6.32 -8.39
CA ALA A 120 -4.60 6.72 -9.77
C ALA A 120 -3.34 7.59 -9.90
N GLU A 121 -3.06 8.48 -8.95
CA GLU A 121 -1.77 9.18 -8.88
C GLU A 121 -0.59 8.24 -8.62
N ALA A 122 -0.76 7.23 -7.77
CA ALA A 122 0.27 6.21 -7.57
C ALA A 122 0.60 5.46 -8.87
N VAL A 123 -0.42 5.08 -9.66
CA VAL A 123 -0.21 4.50 -11.00
C VAL A 123 0.60 5.46 -11.88
N ARG A 124 0.18 6.73 -12.00
CA ARG A 124 0.91 7.73 -12.81
C ARG A 124 2.36 7.90 -12.35
N ALA A 125 2.58 8.07 -11.05
CA ALA A 125 3.91 8.22 -10.47
C ALA A 125 4.79 7.01 -10.77
N ALA A 126 4.25 5.79 -10.64
CA ALA A 126 4.96 4.55 -10.96
C ALA A 126 5.34 4.48 -12.45
N LEU A 127 4.43 4.81 -13.36
CA LEU A 127 4.71 4.81 -14.79
C LEU A 127 5.83 5.79 -15.17
N ILE A 128 5.89 6.96 -14.54
CA ILE A 128 6.93 7.98 -14.77
C ILE A 128 8.26 7.59 -14.12
N LYS A 129 8.23 7.18 -12.85
CA LYS A 129 9.43 7.00 -12.02
C LYS A 129 9.96 5.57 -12.01
N ARG A 130 9.22 4.64 -12.63
CA ARG A 130 9.51 3.20 -12.75
C ARG A 130 9.54 2.42 -11.43
N ARG A 131 9.86 3.06 -10.31
CA ARG A 131 9.98 2.47 -8.97
C ARG A 131 9.25 3.37 -7.99
N LEU A 132 8.10 2.93 -7.51
CA LEU A 132 7.30 3.67 -6.54
C LEU A 132 7.29 2.91 -5.20
N LEU A 133 7.61 3.63 -4.13
CA LEU A 133 7.27 3.21 -2.78
C LEU A 133 5.98 3.95 -2.38
N MET A 134 4.90 3.22 -2.20
CA MET A 134 3.65 3.76 -1.66
C MET A 134 3.47 3.22 -0.25
N VAL A 135 3.16 4.09 0.70
CA VAL A 135 3.02 3.76 2.11
C VAL A 135 1.64 4.19 2.58
N GLU A 136 0.79 3.24 2.94
CA GLU A 136 -0.46 3.48 3.67
C GLU A 136 -0.18 3.40 5.17
N THR A 137 -0.53 4.46 5.89
CA THR A 137 -0.25 4.60 7.31
C THR A 137 -1.26 5.54 7.97
N ALA A 138 -1.13 5.79 9.27
CA ALA A 138 -1.90 6.85 9.92
C ALA A 138 -1.27 8.22 9.65
N THR A 139 -2.07 9.28 9.58
CA THR A 139 -1.57 10.68 9.52
C THR A 139 -0.56 10.94 10.64
N ALA A 140 -0.80 10.43 11.85
CA ALA A 140 0.09 10.58 13.01
C ALA A 140 1.51 10.00 12.78
N ARG A 141 1.66 8.97 11.94
CA ARG A 141 2.95 8.29 11.68
C ARG A 141 3.66 8.80 10.44
N GLN A 142 3.07 9.72 9.66
CA GLN A 142 3.72 10.28 8.47
C GLN A 142 5.04 10.98 8.79
N GLY A 143 5.15 11.60 9.97
CA GLY A 143 6.39 12.24 10.42
C GLY A 143 7.57 11.27 10.49
N GLU A 144 7.33 10.01 10.85
CA GLU A 144 8.38 8.98 10.91
C GLU A 144 8.91 8.65 9.51
N TRP A 145 8.03 8.54 8.51
CA TRP A 145 8.40 8.29 7.12
C TRP A 145 9.11 9.50 6.49
N ALA A 146 8.67 10.72 6.81
CA ALA A 146 9.35 11.94 6.41
C ALA A 146 10.76 12.03 7.00
N ALA A 147 10.92 11.75 8.30
CA ALA A 147 12.21 11.75 8.97
C ALA A 147 13.15 10.68 8.39
N LEU A 148 12.63 9.48 8.09
CA LEU A 148 13.40 8.45 7.41
C LEU A 148 13.87 8.92 6.02
N ARG A 149 12.96 9.46 5.19
CA ARG A 149 13.30 9.99 3.86
C ARG A 149 14.40 11.03 3.96
N GLU A 150 14.27 12.00 4.86
CA GLU A 150 15.27 13.06 5.02
C GLU A 150 16.65 12.50 5.38
N ARG A 151 16.68 11.50 6.26
CA ARG A 151 17.92 10.85 6.67
C ARG A 151 18.58 10.02 5.55
N VAL A 152 17.82 9.24 4.79
CA VAL A 152 18.40 8.21 3.90
C VAL A 152 18.30 8.51 2.41
N ALA A 153 17.36 9.38 2.01
CA ALA A 153 17.09 9.72 0.61
C ALA A 153 16.49 11.15 0.48
N PRO A 154 17.19 12.21 0.91
CA PRO A 154 16.64 13.58 0.97
C PRO A 154 16.22 14.13 -0.41
N LYS A 155 16.79 13.59 -1.49
CA LYS A 155 16.47 13.97 -2.89
C LYS A 155 15.31 13.19 -3.49
N LEU A 156 14.76 12.19 -2.81
CA LEU A 156 13.65 11.38 -3.31
C LEU A 156 12.39 12.25 -3.44
N PRO A 157 11.79 12.41 -4.64
CA PRO A 157 10.53 13.12 -4.78
C PRO A 157 9.44 12.43 -3.95
N ALA A 158 8.71 13.20 -3.13
CA ALA A 158 7.73 12.64 -2.20
C ALA A 158 6.43 13.44 -2.19
N LEU A 159 5.31 12.73 -2.11
CA LEU A 159 3.97 13.29 -1.90
C LEU A 159 3.40 12.74 -0.59
N PHE A 160 2.94 13.62 0.29
CA PHE A 160 2.28 13.26 1.55
C PHE A 160 0.81 13.65 1.49
N ILE A 161 -0.06 12.65 1.54
CA ILE A 161 -1.52 12.79 1.50
C ILE A 161 -2.01 12.59 2.93
N ARG A 162 -2.60 13.62 3.54
CA ARG A 162 -2.99 13.65 4.96
C ARG A 162 -4.45 14.04 5.11
N THR A 163 -5.08 13.66 6.22
CA THR A 163 -6.40 14.20 6.55
C THR A 163 -6.31 15.71 6.78
N ARG A 164 -7.43 16.40 6.57
CA ARG A 164 -7.52 17.82 6.94
C ARG A 164 -7.39 17.95 8.46
N PRO A 165 -6.80 19.04 8.98
CA PRO A 165 -6.80 19.30 10.42
C PRO A 165 -8.20 19.21 11.00
N GLY A 166 -8.36 18.47 12.11
CA GLY A 166 -9.65 18.25 12.77
C GLY A 166 -10.47 17.07 12.22
N VAL A 167 -10.02 16.38 11.16
CA VAL A 167 -10.66 15.17 10.64
C VAL A 167 -9.90 13.93 11.12
N VAL A 168 -10.55 13.11 11.95
CA VAL A 168 -10.03 11.82 12.39
C VAL A 168 -10.02 10.83 11.21
N HIS A 169 -8.96 10.05 11.09
CA HIS A 169 -8.89 9.01 10.06
C HIS A 169 -10.04 7.99 10.26
N PRO A 170 -10.75 7.52 9.23
CA PRO A 170 -11.89 6.63 9.43
C PRO A 170 -11.56 5.34 10.21
N ILE A 171 -10.33 4.82 10.10
CA ILE A 171 -9.87 3.66 10.90
C ILE A 171 -9.63 4.04 12.38
N GLU A 172 -9.28 5.29 12.67
CA GLU A 172 -9.06 5.78 14.05
C GLU A 172 -10.36 6.19 14.74
N ALA A 173 -11.45 6.43 13.99
CA ALA A 173 -12.73 6.86 14.53
C ALA A 173 -13.49 5.75 15.30
N GLY A 174 -12.98 4.51 15.31
CA GLY A 174 -13.77 3.34 15.65
C GLY A 174 -14.91 3.12 14.64
N PRO A 175 -15.62 1.98 14.68
CA PRO A 175 -16.84 1.86 13.88
C PRO A 175 -17.77 3.00 14.30
N ALA A 176 -18.09 3.90 13.36
CA ALA A 176 -19.23 4.78 13.52
C ALA A 176 -20.41 3.88 13.89
N GLY A 177 -21.01 4.12 15.06
CA GLY A 177 -22.08 3.28 15.59
C GLY A 177 -23.02 2.89 14.45
N ALA A 178 -23.08 1.60 14.16
CA ALA A 178 -24.07 1.05 13.28
C ALA A 178 -25.43 1.37 13.90
N VAL A 179 -26.04 2.46 13.47
CA VAL A 179 -27.49 2.59 13.54
C VAL A 179 -27.99 1.85 12.31
N LEU A 180 -28.30 0.57 12.51
CA LEU A 180 -29.28 -0.11 11.68
C LEU A 180 -30.63 0.56 11.94
N GLN A 181 -31.07 1.35 10.97
CA GLN A 181 -32.49 1.55 10.65
C GLN A 181 -32.66 1.44 9.14
#